data_AF-A0A385Z2E9-F1
#
_entry.id   AF-A0A385Z2E9-F1
#
_cell.length_a   1.000
_cell.length_b   1.000
_cell.length_c   1.000
_cell.angle_alpha   90.00
_cell.angle_beta   90.00
_cell.angle_gamma   90.00
#
_symmetry.space_group_name_H-M   'P 1'
#
loop_
_entity.id
_entity.type
_entity.pdbx_description
1 polymer ?
#
loop_
_entity_poly.entity_id
_entity_poly.type
_entity_poly.pdbx_seq_one_letter_code
_entity_poly.pdbx_strand_id
1 'polypeptide(L)' 'MQDVQIESVDRRGKQLWQVRLGRRCVTFAQEQAARAFAAQLHLRVHWLHQQSDDLDSSDPTPP' A
#
# COMPACT_ATOMS: atom_id res chain seq x y z
N MET A 1 6.95 -5.08 6.67
CA MET A 1 6.30 -3.77 6.83
C MET A 1 6.30 -3.07 5.48
N GLN A 2 5.22 -3.19 4.71
CA GLN A 2 5.10 -2.48 3.43
C GLN A 2 4.44 -1.12 3.70
N ASP A 3 5.23 -0.05 3.68
CA ASP A 3 4.74 1.31 3.85
C ASP A 3 4.29 1.88 2.51
N VAL A 4 3.14 2.55 2.49
CA VAL A 4 2.61 3.21 1.30
C VAL A 4 3.22 4.60 1.22
N GLN A 5 4.00 4.87 0.18
CA GLN A 5 4.65 6.17 -0.02
C GLN A 5 3.96 6.95 -1.13
N ILE A 6 3.74 8.25 -0.90
CA ILE A 6 3.20 9.18 -1.90
C ILE A 6 4.32 10.13 -2.31
N GLU A 7 4.57 10.23 -3.61
CA GLU A 7 5.64 11.05 -4.18
C GLU A 7 5.07 11.94 -5.30
N SER A 8 5.36 13.23 -5.28
CA SER A 8 4.99 14.14 -6.37
C SER A 8 6.07 14.14 -7.45
N VAL A 9 5.69 13.84 -8.69
CA VAL A 9 6.61 13.74 -9.83
C VAL A 9 6.17 14.70 -10.92
N ASP A 10 7.04 15.62 -11.34
CA ASP A 10 6.80 16.37 -12.57
C ASP A 10 7.13 15.50 -13.78
N ARG A 11 6.17 15.34 -14.69
CA ARG A 11 6.36 14.60 -15.93
C ARG A 11 5.89 15.43 -17.11
N ARG A 12 6.86 15.94 -17.88
CA ARG A 12 6.61 16.79 -19.07
C ARG A 12 5.85 18.08 -18.71
N GLY A 13 6.18 18.71 -17.58
CA GLY A 13 5.54 19.94 -17.12
C GLY A 13 4.12 19.74 -16.55
N LYS A 14 3.77 18.50 -16.21
CA LYS A 14 2.54 18.17 -15.50
C LYS A 14 2.91 17.55 -14.17
N GLN A 15 2.42 18.15 -13.09
CA GLN A 15 2.54 17.59 -11.76
C GLN A 15 1.67 16.35 -11.64
N LEU A 16 2.30 15.20 -11.47
CA LEU A 16 1.68 13.91 -11.22
C LEU A 16 2.00 13.44 -9.81
N TRP A 17 1.21 12.49 -9.34
CA TRP A 17 1.31 11.93 -8.00
C TRP A 17 1.47 10.43 -8.09
N GLN A 18 2.57 9.88 -7.59
CA GLN A 18 2.82 8.46 -7.54
C GLN A 18 2.59 7.89 -6.15
N VAL A 19 1.88 6.78 -6.09
CA VAL A 19 1.74 5.96 -4.89
C VAL A 19 2.58 4.70 -5.08
N ARG A 20 3.55 4.47 -4.20
CA ARG A 20 4.45 3.31 -4.22
C ARG A 20 4.15 2.39 -3.05
N LEU A 21 4.09 1.09 -3.34
CA LEU A 21 3.96 0.01 -2.39
C LEU A 21 4.94 -1.10 -2.77
N GLY A 22 6.11 -1.11 -2.13
CA GLY A 22 7.19 -2.05 -2.43
C GLY A 22 7.61 -2.00 -3.91
N ARG A 23 7.31 -3.09 -4.64
CA ARG A 23 7.64 -3.23 -6.08
C ARG A 23 6.57 -2.65 -7.02
N ARG A 24 5.43 -2.21 -6.49
CA ARG A 24 4.29 -1.72 -7.28
C ARG A 24 4.20 -0.21 -7.15
N CYS A 25 3.96 0.47 -8.26
CA CYS A 25 3.74 1.92 -8.28
C CYS A 25 2.53 2.26 -9.16
N VAL A 26 1.72 3.21 -8.74
CA VAL A 26 0.55 3.72 -9.48
C VAL A 26 0.68 5.24 -9.58
N THR A 27 0.42 5.78 -10.78
CA THR A 27 0.52 7.22 -11.03
C THR A 27 -0.87 7.82 -11.21
N PHE A 28 -1.10 8.97 -10.59
CA PHE A 28 -2.35 9.74 -10.62
C PHE A 28 -2.07 11.16 -11.10
N ALA A 29 -3.05 11.76 -11.78
CA ALA A 29 -2.97 13.16 -12.18
C ALA A 29 -3.39 14.13 -11.06
N GLN A 30 -4.22 13.67 -10.11
CA GLN A 30 -4.75 14.48 -9.01
C GLN A 30 -4.18 14.03 -7.67
N GLU A 31 -3.81 15.00 -6.84
CA GLU A 31 -3.29 14.76 -5.49
C GLU A 31 -4.30 14.04 -4.61
N GLN A 32 -5.56 14.50 -4.61
CA GLN A 32 -6.62 13.89 -3.80
C GLN A 32 -6.83 12.42 -4.19
N ALA A 33 -6.76 12.08 -5.47
CA ALA A 33 -6.89 10.71 -5.93
C ALA A 33 -5.74 9.82 -5.40
N ALA A 34 -4.50 10.30 -5.46
CA ALA A 34 -3.35 9.59 -4.91
C ALA A 34 -3.46 9.40 -3.40
N ARG A 35 -3.84 10.44 -2.65
CA ARG A 35 -4.02 10.37 -1.19
C ARG A 35 -5.16 9.45 -0.79
N ALA A 36 -6.32 9.53 -1.45
CA ALA A 36 -7.46 8.66 -1.18
C ALA A 36 -7.11 7.19 -1.45
N PHE A 37 -6.41 6.93 -2.58
CA PHE A 37 -5.93 5.60 -2.91
C PHE A 37 -4.93 5.08 -1.88
N ALA A 38 -3.97 5.91 -1.45
CA ALA A 38 -3.00 5.54 -0.44
C ALA A 38 -3.64 5.18 0.90
N ALA A 39 -4.64 5.96 1.35
CA ALA A 39 -5.38 5.67 2.57
C ALA A 39 -6.12 4.32 2.50
N GLN A 40 -6.80 4.04 1.38
CA GLN A 40 -7.47 2.75 1.15
C GLN A 40 -6.47 1.59 1.05
N LEU A 41 -5.34 1.81 0.37
CA LEU A 41 -4.29 0.80 0.21
C LEU A 41 -3.65 0.45 1.55
N HIS A 42 -3.43 1.43 2.42
CA HIS A 42 -2.86 1.21 3.75
C HIS A 42 -3.74 0.26 4.57
N LEU A 43 -5.06 0.47 4.57
CA LEU A 43 -6.02 -0.43 5.22
C LEU A 43 -5.98 -1.84 4.64
N ARG A 44 -5.91 -1.97 3.30
CA ARG A 44 -5.87 -3.27 2.62
C ARG A 44 -4.58 -4.04 2.92
N VAL A 45 -3.45 -3.34 2.92
CA VAL A 45 -2.12 -3.91 3.20
C VAL A 45 -2.00 -4.33 4.66
N HIS A 46 -2.53 -3.54 5.58
CA HIS A 46 -2.60 -3.90 7.00
C HIS A 46 -3.41 -5.19 7.21
N TRP A 47 -4.58 -5.28 6.56
CA TRP A 47 -5.45 -6.45 6.66
C TRP A 47 -4.80 -7.73 6.10
N LEU A 48 -4.11 -7.65 4.96
CA LEU A 48 -3.38 -8.78 4.37
C LEU A 48 -2.22 -9.26 5.25
N HIS A 49 -1.50 -8.35 5.91
CA HIS A 49 -0.44 -8.74 6.85
C HIS A 49 -1.01 -9.45 8.08
N GLN A 50 -2.13 -8.98 8.64
CA GLN A 50 -2.77 -9.66 9.78
C GLN A 50 -3.19 -11.10 9.46
N GLN A 51 -3.71 -11.36 8.25
CA GLN A 51 -4.08 -12.73 7.86
C GLN A 51 -2.89 -13.66 7.64
N SER A 52 -1.73 -13.11 7.29
CA SER A 52 -0.51 -13.91 7.06
C SER A 52 0.12 -14.35 8.38
N ASP A 53 -0.06 -13.57 9.44
CA ASP A 53 0.42 -13.86 10.80
C ASP A 53 -0.47 -14.90 11.50
N ASP A 54 -1.80 -14.85 11.25
CA ASP A 54 -2.77 -15.77 11.86
C ASP A 54 -2.64 -17.23 11.36
N LEU A 55 -2.16 -17.43 10.13
CA LEU A 55 -1.99 -18.77 9.54
C LEU A 55 -0.73 -19.53 10.01
N ASP A 56 0.26 -18.85 10.60
CA ASP A 56 1.49 -19.49 11.12
C ASP A 56 1.32 -20.01 12.56
N SER A 57 0.26 -19.58 13.27
CA SER A 57 0.01 -19.94 14.67
C SER A 57 -0.87 -21.19 14.87
N SER A 58 -1.13 -21.97 13.81
CA SER A 58 -1.84 -23.25 13.91
C SER A 58 -0.87 -24.43 13.98
N ASP A 59 -0.10 -24.53 15.08
CA ASP A 59 0.42 -25.82 15.55
C ASP A 59 -0.45 -26.31 16.71
N PRO A 60 -1.50 -27.12 16.46
CA PRO A 60 -2.18 -27.81 17.55
C PRO A 60 -1.35 -29.06 17.87
N THR A 61 -0.41 -28.97 18.82
CA THR A 61 0.13 -30.16 19.47
C THR A 61 -0.84 -30.57 20.60
N PRO A 62 -1.59 -31.69 20.49
CA PRO A 62 -2.45 -32.13 21.57
C PRO A 62 -1.64 -32.89 22.64
N PRO A 63 -2.04 -32.84 23.93
CA PRO A 63 -1.44 -33.59 25.03
C PRO A 63 -1.83 -35.08 25.05
#